data_AF-A0A7R9ZUX3-F1
#
_entry.id   AF-A0A7R9ZUX3-F1
#
_cell.length_a   1.000
_cell.length_b   1.000
_cell.length_c   1.000
_cell.angle_alpha   90.00
_cell.angle_beta   90.00
_cell.angle_gamma   90.00
#
_symmetry.space_group_name_H-M   'P 1'
#
loop_
_entity.id
_entity.type
_entity.pdbx_description
1 polymer ?
#
loop_
_entity_poly.entity_id
_entity_poly.type
_entity_poly.pdbx_seq_one_letter_code
_entity_poly.pdbx_strand_id
1 'polypeptide(L)'
;FAETLTEGRSRSVLPLTAPPCPPSCSRGPLEAKFLGGMFAETLTECRHLAAQAGEELKKVRTAPEGERSTISATAFGYLKEADDNLQSLQHLARSAPAAEKTKLAKEEEVVRNELQALAKELEKARKDLLLGSGSGGSTERLFLAREERKRSLAVTDSLQKGRDRLKAANVQAVETERVSLEALQELRRQRETILRMKDSTSDLGQNLNEAQRAVKELEKPACAVM
;
A
#
# COMPACT_ATOMS: atom_id res chain seq x y z
N PHE A 1 -12.85 46.88 -20.10
CA PHE A 1 -11.80 47.07 -21.11
C PHE A 1 -10.47 46.81 -20.41
N ALA A 2 -10.05 45.54 -20.37
CA ALA A 2 -9.21 44.87 -21.39
C ALA A 2 -7.72 45.06 -20.99
N GLU A 3 -7.07 44.01 -20.49
CA GLU A 3 -6.14 43.11 -21.22
C GLU A 3 -4.70 43.69 -21.21
N THR A 4 -3.77 43.09 -20.45
CA THR A 4 -2.79 42.04 -20.84
C THR A 4 -1.88 42.52 -22.01
N LEU A 5 -0.54 42.48 -21.96
CA LEU A 5 0.41 41.36 -22.00
C LEU A 5 1.82 42.01 -21.90
N THR A 6 2.73 41.63 -20.99
CA THR A 6 3.68 40.50 -21.04
C THR A 6 4.39 40.28 -22.38
N GLU A 7 5.66 40.69 -22.47
CA GLU A 7 6.66 40.06 -23.36
C GLU A 7 8.04 40.14 -22.70
N GLY A 8 8.37 39.09 -21.95
CA GLY A 8 9.64 38.93 -21.24
C GLY A 8 10.35 37.67 -21.69
N ARG A 9 11.16 37.80 -22.74
CA ARG A 9 12.43 37.10 -22.99
C ARG A 9 12.46 35.58 -22.70
N SER A 10 12.13 34.81 -23.73
CA SER A 10 12.40 33.38 -23.84
C SER A 10 13.89 33.07 -23.66
N ARG A 11 14.28 32.57 -22.47
CA ARG A 11 15.53 31.82 -22.27
C ARG A 11 15.23 30.36 -22.56
N SER A 12 15.77 29.86 -23.68
CA SER A 12 15.84 28.45 -23.99
C SER A 12 16.65 27.72 -22.91
N VAL A 13 15.96 27.03 -22.01
CA VAL A 13 16.56 26.09 -21.06
C VAL A 13 16.93 24.84 -21.84
N LEU A 14 18.22 24.63 -22.05
CA LEU A 14 18.78 23.38 -22.56
C LEU A 14 18.42 22.24 -21.58
N PRO A 15 18.00 21.06 -22.07
CA PRO A 15 17.76 19.93 -21.18
C PRO A 15 19.10 19.48 -20.57
N LEU A 16 19.17 19.43 -19.24
CA LEU A 16 20.24 18.75 -18.52
C LEU A 16 20.27 17.28 -18.99
N THR A 17 21.24 16.97 -19.84
CA THR A 17 21.62 15.60 -20.14
C THR A 17 22.15 14.96 -18.86
N ALA A 18 21.40 14.02 -18.31
CA ALA A 18 21.86 13.16 -17.24
C ALA A 18 23.17 12.47 -17.67
N PRO A 19 24.15 12.29 -16.77
CA PRO A 19 25.38 11.59 -17.09
C PRO A 19 25.04 10.13 -17.48
N PRO A 20 25.71 9.55 -18.50
CA PRO A 20 25.55 8.14 -18.80
C PRO A 20 26.03 7.32 -17.60
N CYS A 21 25.14 6.49 -17.06
CA CYS A 21 25.49 5.49 -16.05
C CYS A 21 26.70 4.66 -16.52
N PRO A 22 27.68 4.36 -15.66
CA PRO A 22 28.80 3.52 -16.03
C PRO A 22 28.32 2.12 -16.43
N PRO A 23 28.79 1.54 -17.55
CA PRO A 23 28.51 0.16 -17.92
C PRO A 23 29.42 -0.77 -17.11
N SER A 24 29.18 -0.88 -15.80
CA SER A 24 29.92 -1.81 -14.93
C SER A 24 28.98 -2.53 -13.97
N CYS A 25 27.99 -3.21 -14.54
CA CYS A 25 27.37 -4.38 -13.93
C CYS A 25 27.31 -5.48 -15.00
N SER A 26 28.46 -5.86 -15.55
CA SER A 26 28.56 -7.12 -16.28
C SER A 26 28.41 -8.25 -15.26
N ARG A 27 27.17 -8.66 -14.98
CA ARG A 27 26.88 -9.95 -14.35
C ARG A 27 27.67 -11.01 -15.11
N GLY A 28 28.50 -11.76 -14.41
CA GLY A 28 29.44 -12.69 -15.03
C GLY A 28 28.71 -13.76 -15.86
N PRO A 29 29.38 -14.39 -16.84
CA PRO A 29 28.81 -15.47 -17.66
C PRO A 29 28.27 -16.65 -16.83
N LEU A 30 28.80 -16.84 -15.61
CA LEU A 30 28.37 -17.89 -14.68
C LEU A 30 27.03 -17.57 -14.02
N GLU A 31 26.78 -16.30 -13.69
CA GLU A 31 25.52 -15.85 -13.07
C GLU A 31 24.37 -15.88 -14.09
N ALA A 32 24.65 -15.54 -15.35
CA ALA A 32 23.68 -15.65 -16.45
C ALA A 32 23.25 -17.11 -16.70
N LYS A 33 24.21 -18.05 -16.71
CA LYS A 33 23.92 -19.49 -16.86
C LYS A 33 23.11 -20.05 -15.69
N PHE A 34 23.41 -19.61 -14.46
CA PHE A 34 22.68 -20.03 -13.27
C PHE A 34 21.22 -19.52 -13.29
N LEU A 35 21.02 -18.25 -13.62
CA LEU A 35 19.67 -17.67 -13.76
C LEU A 35 18.87 -18.31 -14.89
N GLY A 36 19.52 -18.65 -16.01
CA GLY A 36 18.90 -19.39 -17.11
C GLY A 36 18.49 -20.81 -16.72
N GLY A 37 19.31 -21.51 -15.93
CA GLY A 37 19.00 -22.82 -15.38
C GLY A 37 17.78 -22.79 -14.46
N MET A 38 17.78 -21.88 -13.48
CA MET A 38 16.62 -21.68 -12.60
C MET A 38 15.35 -21.27 -13.36
N PHE A 39 15.49 -20.44 -14.41
CA PHE A 39 14.36 -20.07 -15.25
C PHE A 39 13.78 -21.28 -15.98
N ALA A 40 14.63 -22.16 -16.51
CA ALA A 40 14.18 -23.36 -17.19
C ALA A 40 13.46 -24.33 -16.22
N GLU A 41 13.99 -24.52 -15.02
CA GLU A 41 13.39 -25.36 -13.97
C GLU A 41 12.01 -24.82 -13.58
N THR A 42 11.93 -23.55 -13.19
CA THR A 42 10.66 -22.90 -12.82
C THR A 42 9.64 -22.89 -13.97
N LEU A 43 10.09 -22.75 -15.22
CA LEU A 43 9.24 -22.85 -16.39
C LEU A 43 8.68 -24.27 -16.59
N THR A 44 9.51 -25.31 -16.39
CA THR A 44 9.03 -26.70 -16.46
C THR A 44 8.02 -27.02 -15.38
N GLU A 45 8.23 -26.52 -14.16
CA GLU A 45 7.28 -26.66 -13.04
C GLU A 45 5.96 -25.95 -13.33
N CYS A 46 5.99 -24.70 -13.84
CA CYS A 46 4.78 -23.98 -14.25
C CYS A 46 3.99 -24.76 -15.30
N ARG A 47 4.67 -25.32 -16.31
CA ARG A 47 4.01 -26.11 -17.37
C ARG A 47 3.47 -27.43 -16.85
N HIS A 48 4.16 -28.08 -15.92
CA HIS A 48 3.68 -29.32 -15.29
C HIS A 48 2.40 -29.07 -14.50
N LEU A 49 2.37 -28.03 -13.67
CA LEU A 49 1.19 -27.63 -12.91
C LEU A 49 0.03 -27.20 -13.82
N ALA A 50 0.33 -26.48 -14.91
CA ALA A 50 -0.68 -26.12 -15.92
C ALA A 50 -1.28 -27.37 -16.60
N ALA A 51 -0.46 -28.37 -16.92
CA ALA A 51 -0.92 -29.63 -17.49
C ALA A 51 -1.80 -30.41 -16.50
N GLN A 52 -1.39 -30.50 -15.23
CA GLN A 52 -2.19 -31.12 -14.17
C GLN A 52 -3.53 -30.40 -13.97
N ALA A 53 -3.53 -29.06 -13.92
CA ALA A 53 -4.75 -28.27 -13.85
C ALA A 53 -5.68 -28.52 -15.06
N GLY A 54 -5.11 -28.64 -16.27
CA GLY A 54 -5.85 -28.96 -17.49
C GLY A 54 -6.44 -30.38 -17.48
N GLU A 55 -5.73 -31.36 -16.92
CA GLU A 55 -6.24 -32.72 -16.75
C GLU A 55 -7.38 -32.78 -15.73
N GLU A 56 -7.21 -32.14 -14.57
CA GLU A 56 -8.28 -32.04 -13.58
C GLU A 56 -9.49 -31.31 -14.16
N LEU A 57 -9.30 -30.26 -14.96
CA LEU A 57 -10.39 -29.58 -15.66
C LEU A 57 -11.15 -30.49 -16.62
N LYS A 58 -10.45 -31.39 -17.34
CA LYS A 58 -11.12 -32.42 -18.16
C LYS A 58 -11.93 -33.37 -17.28
N LYS A 59 -11.39 -33.78 -16.13
CA LYS A 59 -12.11 -34.61 -15.14
C LYS A 59 -13.34 -33.90 -14.57
N VAL A 60 -13.28 -32.59 -14.32
CA VAL A 60 -14.46 -31.80 -13.89
C VAL A 60 -15.60 -31.91 -14.91
N ARG A 61 -15.29 -31.93 -16.21
CA ARG A 61 -16.32 -32.02 -17.26
C ARG A 61 -16.97 -33.40 -17.32
N THR A 62 -16.25 -34.48 -17.00
CA THR A 62 -16.72 -35.86 -17.14
C THR A 62 -17.19 -36.53 -15.84
N ALA A 63 -16.75 -36.03 -14.67
CA ALA A 63 -17.06 -36.60 -13.36
C ALA A 63 -18.56 -36.46 -12.99
N PRO A 64 -19.07 -37.21 -12.00
CA PRO A 64 -20.43 -37.02 -11.47
C PRO A 64 -20.54 -35.74 -10.61
N GLU A 65 -21.72 -35.10 -10.57
CA GLU A 65 -21.93 -33.78 -9.97
C GLU A 65 -21.41 -33.62 -8.52
N GLY A 66 -21.48 -34.67 -7.71
CA GLY A 66 -20.99 -34.65 -6.32
C GLY A 66 -19.46 -34.52 -6.18
N GLU A 67 -18.70 -35.00 -7.17
CA GLU A 67 -17.23 -34.98 -7.17
C GLU A 67 -16.66 -33.81 -7.96
N ARG A 68 -17.46 -33.18 -8.84
CA ARG A 68 -17.01 -32.05 -9.66
C ARG A 68 -16.56 -30.85 -8.82
N SER A 69 -17.18 -30.64 -7.66
CA SER A 69 -16.81 -29.54 -6.75
C SER A 69 -15.38 -29.72 -6.22
N THR A 70 -15.05 -30.92 -5.70
CA THR A 70 -13.73 -31.22 -5.13
C THR A 70 -12.65 -31.25 -6.22
N ILE A 71 -12.93 -31.84 -7.38
CA ILE A 71 -12.02 -31.85 -8.54
C ILE A 71 -11.79 -30.42 -9.07
N SER A 72 -12.81 -29.56 -9.06
CA SER A 72 -12.61 -28.16 -9.43
C SER A 72 -11.75 -27.41 -8.41
N ALA A 73 -11.81 -27.78 -7.12
CA ALA A 73 -10.98 -27.20 -6.06
C ALA A 73 -9.52 -27.62 -6.18
N THR A 74 -9.24 -28.89 -6.50
CA THR A 74 -7.88 -29.37 -6.77
C THR A 74 -7.28 -28.68 -8.01
N ALA A 75 -8.04 -28.59 -9.11
CA ALA A 75 -7.61 -27.88 -10.32
C ALA A 75 -7.26 -26.40 -10.04
N PHE A 76 -8.04 -25.74 -9.17
CA PHE A 76 -7.75 -24.36 -8.76
C PHE A 76 -6.51 -24.26 -7.87
N GLY A 77 -6.25 -25.26 -7.01
CA GLY A 77 -5.02 -25.37 -6.24
C GLY A 77 -3.78 -25.38 -7.15
N TYR A 78 -3.80 -26.22 -8.18
CA TYR A 78 -2.70 -26.28 -9.16
C TYR A 78 -2.52 -24.98 -9.94
N LEU A 79 -3.61 -24.29 -10.32
CA LEU A 79 -3.52 -22.98 -10.98
C LEU A 79 -2.93 -21.91 -10.06
N LYS A 80 -3.26 -21.94 -8.77
CA LYS A 80 -2.69 -21.00 -7.80
C LYS A 80 -1.19 -21.23 -7.62
N GLU A 81 -0.78 -22.49 -7.46
CA GLU A 81 0.63 -22.86 -7.35
C GLU A 81 1.41 -22.48 -8.63
N ALA A 82 0.79 -22.65 -9.80
CA ALA A 82 1.38 -22.21 -11.07
C ALA A 82 1.52 -20.68 -11.17
N ASP A 83 0.58 -19.91 -10.62
CA ASP A 83 0.65 -18.44 -10.58
C ASP A 83 1.75 -17.95 -9.62
N ASP A 84 1.90 -18.60 -8.46
CA ASP A 84 3.00 -18.32 -7.51
C ASP A 84 4.37 -18.59 -8.18
N ASN A 85 4.49 -19.67 -8.95
CA ASN A 85 5.69 -19.95 -9.74
C ASN A 85 5.89 -18.98 -10.91
N LEU A 86 4.81 -18.49 -11.54
CA LEU A 86 4.86 -17.46 -12.57
C LEU A 86 5.43 -16.13 -12.02
N GLN A 87 5.12 -15.77 -10.78
CA GLN A 87 5.72 -14.59 -10.13
C GLN A 87 7.23 -14.74 -9.98
N SER A 88 7.69 -15.93 -9.62
CA SER A 88 9.12 -16.27 -9.57
C SER A 88 9.76 -16.19 -10.97
N LEU A 89 9.09 -16.72 -11.99
CA LEU A 89 9.51 -16.64 -13.40
C LEU A 89 9.63 -15.19 -13.89
N GLN A 90 8.68 -14.33 -13.54
CA GLN A 90 8.70 -12.89 -13.85
C GLN A 90 9.88 -12.17 -13.21
N HIS A 91 10.18 -12.49 -11.95
CA HIS A 91 11.33 -11.94 -11.26
C HIS A 91 12.65 -12.33 -11.96
N LEU A 92 12.77 -13.60 -12.35
CA LEU A 92 13.94 -14.11 -13.09
C LEU A 92 14.06 -13.43 -14.47
N ALA A 93 12.97 -13.31 -15.23
CA ALA A 93 12.94 -12.62 -16.53
C ALA A 93 13.35 -11.14 -16.41
N ARG A 94 12.94 -10.44 -15.35
CA ARG A 94 13.33 -9.04 -15.11
C ARG A 94 14.80 -8.87 -14.74
N SER A 95 15.32 -9.85 -14.01
CA SER A 95 16.71 -9.90 -13.52
C SER A 95 17.71 -10.39 -14.56
N ALA A 96 17.23 -10.92 -15.70
CA ALA A 96 18.06 -11.42 -16.78
C ALA A 96 18.85 -10.30 -17.50
N PRO A 97 20.03 -10.64 -18.07
CA PRO A 97 20.81 -9.70 -18.87
C PRO A 97 20.05 -9.23 -20.11
N ALA A 98 20.34 -8.01 -20.58
CA ALA A 98 19.61 -7.36 -21.68
C ALA A 98 19.54 -8.18 -22.98
N ALA A 99 20.54 -9.03 -23.25
CA ALA A 99 20.60 -9.90 -24.42
C ALA A 99 19.55 -11.03 -24.41
N GLU A 100 19.14 -11.51 -23.24
CA GLU A 100 18.23 -12.66 -23.08
C GLU A 100 16.86 -12.25 -22.54
N LYS A 101 16.78 -11.08 -21.88
CA LYS A 101 15.56 -10.52 -21.29
C LYS A 101 14.35 -10.52 -22.22
N THR A 102 14.53 -10.18 -23.50
CA THR A 102 13.42 -10.17 -24.48
C THR A 102 12.94 -11.56 -24.86
N LYS A 103 13.79 -12.59 -24.80
CA LYS A 103 13.41 -13.97 -25.10
C LYS A 103 12.65 -14.56 -23.91
N LEU A 104 13.21 -14.42 -22.71
CA LEU A 104 12.60 -14.92 -21.48
C LEU A 104 11.27 -14.23 -21.18
N ALA A 105 11.14 -12.93 -21.47
CA ALA A 105 9.86 -12.22 -21.34
C ALA A 105 8.77 -12.74 -22.27
N LYS A 106 9.13 -13.16 -23.50
CA LYS A 106 8.15 -13.77 -24.43
C LYS A 106 7.70 -15.14 -23.94
N GLU A 107 8.63 -15.95 -23.44
CA GLU A 107 8.30 -17.28 -22.89
C GLU A 107 7.43 -17.18 -21.64
N GLU A 108 7.71 -16.21 -20.77
CA GLU A 108 6.89 -15.88 -19.60
C GLU A 108 5.47 -15.45 -20.00
N GLU A 109 5.36 -14.59 -21.02
CA GLU A 109 4.06 -14.14 -21.54
C GLU A 109 3.23 -15.29 -22.13
N VAL A 110 3.85 -16.24 -22.82
CA VAL A 110 3.17 -17.44 -23.34
C VAL A 110 2.57 -18.26 -22.19
N VAL A 111 3.37 -18.57 -21.18
CA VAL A 111 2.91 -19.36 -20.02
C VAL A 111 1.82 -18.61 -19.24
N ARG A 112 1.95 -17.28 -19.08
CA ARG A 112 0.91 -16.45 -18.47
C ARG A 112 -0.42 -16.56 -19.23
N ASN A 113 -0.38 -16.47 -20.56
CA ASN A 113 -1.58 -16.55 -21.38
C ASN A 113 -2.23 -17.95 -21.31
N GLU A 114 -1.43 -19.01 -21.28
CA GLU A 114 -1.91 -20.39 -21.09
C GLU A 114 -2.63 -20.57 -19.74
N LEU A 115 -2.03 -20.11 -18.64
CA LEU A 115 -2.65 -20.15 -17.31
C LEU A 115 -3.94 -19.35 -17.25
N GLN A 116 -3.98 -18.16 -17.86
CA GLN A 116 -5.20 -17.36 -17.93
C GLN A 116 -6.31 -18.03 -18.73
N ALA A 117 -5.97 -18.72 -19.83
CA ALA A 117 -6.95 -19.48 -20.60
C ALA A 117 -7.54 -20.62 -19.76
N LEU A 118 -6.70 -21.40 -19.09
CA LEU A 118 -7.13 -22.49 -18.21
C LEU A 118 -7.99 -21.99 -17.04
N ALA A 119 -7.60 -20.87 -16.41
CA ALA A 119 -8.39 -20.25 -15.33
C ALA A 119 -9.78 -19.84 -15.81
N LYS A 120 -9.89 -19.21 -16.99
CA LYS A 120 -11.18 -18.84 -17.60
C LYS A 120 -12.03 -20.06 -17.92
N GLU A 121 -11.43 -21.15 -18.39
CA GLU A 121 -12.16 -22.38 -18.65
C GLU A 121 -12.66 -23.06 -17.38
N LEU A 122 -11.86 -23.05 -16.30
CA LEU A 122 -12.26 -23.54 -14.99
C LEU A 122 -13.39 -22.70 -14.38
N GLU A 123 -13.33 -21.38 -14.51
CA GLU A 123 -14.42 -20.51 -14.10
C GLU A 123 -15.71 -20.79 -14.85
N LYS A 124 -15.64 -21.00 -16.16
CA LYS A 124 -16.81 -21.37 -16.97
C LYS A 124 -17.38 -22.70 -16.50
N ALA A 125 -16.54 -23.73 -16.33
CA ALA A 125 -16.97 -25.02 -15.82
C ALA A 125 -17.63 -24.89 -14.44
N ARG A 126 -17.06 -24.11 -13.50
CA ARG A 126 -17.67 -23.86 -12.18
C ARG A 126 -19.01 -23.12 -12.27
N LYS A 127 -19.12 -22.13 -13.16
CA LYS A 127 -20.39 -21.40 -13.39
C LYS A 127 -21.46 -22.35 -13.92
N ASP A 128 -21.11 -23.22 -14.85
CA ASP A 128 -22.03 -24.22 -15.41
C ASP A 128 -22.48 -25.24 -14.34
N LEU A 129 -21.62 -25.58 -13.38
CA LEU A 129 -21.98 -26.42 -12.23
C LEU A 129 -22.95 -25.75 -11.27
N LEU A 130 -22.69 -24.48 -10.93
CA LEU A 130 -23.52 -23.71 -10.03
C LEU A 130 -24.90 -23.42 -10.63
N LEU A 131 -24.92 -23.04 -11.92
CA LEU A 131 -26.14 -22.70 -12.64
C LEU A 131 -26.91 -23.92 -13.17
N GLY A 132 -26.28 -25.10 -13.16
CA GLY A 132 -26.84 -26.34 -13.70
C GLY A 132 -26.78 -26.35 -15.22
N SER A 133 -26.28 -27.45 -15.79
CA SER A 133 -26.31 -27.67 -17.24
C SER A 133 -27.74 -27.95 -17.70
N GLY A 134 -28.53 -26.91 -17.93
CA GLY A 134 -29.66 -26.90 -18.87
C GLY A 134 -30.89 -27.76 -18.59
N SER A 135 -31.05 -28.41 -17.42
CA SER A 135 -32.28 -29.18 -17.14
C SER A 135 -32.75 -29.01 -15.69
N GLY A 136 -33.83 -28.25 -15.53
CA GLY A 136 -34.64 -28.20 -14.31
C GLY A 136 -33.98 -27.52 -13.12
N GLY A 137 -34.19 -26.21 -12.97
CA GLY A 137 -33.84 -25.50 -11.74
C GLY A 137 -34.58 -26.12 -10.57
N SER A 138 -33.86 -26.89 -9.74
CA SER A 138 -34.39 -27.36 -8.46
C SER A 138 -34.83 -26.15 -7.65
N THR A 139 -36.11 -26.11 -7.27
CA THR A 139 -36.71 -25.05 -6.45
C THR A 139 -35.91 -24.79 -5.18
N GLU A 140 -35.23 -25.81 -4.65
CA GLU A 140 -34.34 -25.74 -3.51
C GLU A 140 -33.12 -24.83 -3.75
N ARG A 141 -32.55 -24.82 -4.96
CA ARG A 141 -31.48 -23.88 -5.35
C ARG A 141 -31.98 -22.43 -5.43
N LEU A 142 -33.25 -22.20 -5.78
CA LEU A 142 -33.84 -20.85 -5.77
C LEU A 142 -34.01 -20.31 -4.34
N PHE A 143 -34.39 -21.16 -3.39
CA PHE A 143 -34.48 -20.78 -1.97
C PHE A 143 -33.09 -20.51 -1.38
N LEU A 144 -32.09 -21.37 -1.66
CA LEU A 144 -30.70 -21.14 -1.28
C LEU A 144 -30.16 -19.82 -1.83
N ALA A 145 -30.40 -19.53 -3.12
CA ALA A 145 -30.00 -18.25 -3.73
C ALA A 145 -30.68 -17.04 -3.09
N ARG A 146 -31.94 -17.17 -2.64
CA ARG A 146 -32.65 -16.10 -1.93
C ARG A 146 -32.08 -15.87 -0.54
N GLU A 147 -31.77 -16.92 0.21
CA GLU A 147 -31.14 -16.82 1.53
C GLU A 147 -29.71 -16.28 1.46
N GLU A 148 -28.93 -16.71 0.46
CA GLU A 148 -27.60 -16.19 0.20
C GLU A 148 -27.62 -14.71 -0.18
N ARG A 149 -28.59 -14.29 -1.01
CA ARG A 149 -28.82 -12.86 -1.30
C ARG A 149 -29.17 -12.08 -0.03
N LYS A 150 -30.03 -12.62 0.85
CA LYS A 150 -30.38 -11.98 2.13
C LYS A 150 -29.16 -11.83 3.04
N ARG A 151 -28.33 -12.87 3.15
CA ARG A 151 -27.06 -12.84 3.91
C ARG A 151 -26.10 -11.80 3.33
N SER A 152 -25.94 -11.77 2.01
CA SER A 152 -25.06 -10.81 1.32
C SER A 152 -25.50 -9.36 1.53
N LEU A 153 -26.82 -9.09 1.48
CA LEU A 153 -27.38 -7.77 1.80
C LEU A 153 -27.12 -7.39 3.27
N ALA A 154 -27.30 -8.32 4.20
CA ALA A 154 -27.02 -8.07 5.62
C ALA A 154 -25.52 -7.77 5.88
N VAL A 155 -24.62 -8.49 5.20
CA VAL A 155 -23.17 -8.21 5.26
C VAL A 155 -22.85 -6.84 4.67
N THR A 156 -23.48 -6.49 3.54
CA THR A 156 -23.30 -5.18 2.91
C THR A 156 -23.78 -4.03 3.82
N ASP A 157 -24.92 -4.20 4.48
CA ASP A 157 -25.43 -3.23 5.45
C ASP A 157 -24.53 -3.11 6.69
N SER A 158 -24.01 -4.24 7.20
CA SER A 158 -23.03 -4.23 8.29
C SER A 158 -21.73 -3.53 7.90
N LEU A 159 -21.21 -3.77 6.70
CA LEU A 159 -20.04 -3.10 6.16
C LEU A 159 -20.27 -1.60 5.98
N GLN A 160 -21.45 -1.21 5.48
CA GLN A 160 -21.83 0.19 5.36
C GLN A 160 -21.85 0.89 6.73
N LYS A 161 -22.50 0.28 7.71
CA LYS A 161 -22.51 0.79 9.10
C LYS A 161 -21.11 0.86 9.70
N GLY A 162 -20.27 -0.14 9.45
CA GLY A 162 -18.86 -0.15 9.87
C GLY A 162 -18.06 0.99 9.24
N ARG A 163 -18.25 1.22 7.93
CA ARG A 163 -17.62 2.33 7.21
C ARG A 163 -18.06 3.69 7.77
N ASP A 164 -19.34 3.87 8.05
CA ASP A 164 -19.84 5.14 8.58
C ASP A 164 -19.35 5.39 10.01
N ARG A 165 -19.24 4.34 10.84
CA ARG A 165 -18.59 4.41 12.16
C ARG A 165 -17.11 4.78 12.07
N LEU A 166 -16.37 4.17 11.12
CA LEU A 166 -14.96 4.51 10.89
C LEU A 166 -14.78 5.96 10.44
N LYS A 167 -15.66 6.47 9.57
CA LYS A 167 -15.66 7.88 9.18
C LYS A 167 -15.89 8.79 10.37
N ALA A 168 -16.89 8.49 11.21
CA ALA A 168 -17.16 9.27 12.41
C ALA A 168 -15.99 9.25 13.40
N ALA A 169 -15.38 8.07 13.64
CA ALA A 169 -14.21 7.94 14.50
C ALA A 169 -13.00 8.72 13.97
N ASN A 170 -12.79 8.74 12.65
CA ASN A 170 -11.73 9.52 12.02
C ASN A 170 -11.94 11.04 12.20
N VAL A 171 -13.17 11.53 11.95
CA VAL A 171 -13.51 12.94 12.22
C VAL A 171 -13.23 13.30 13.68
N GLN A 172 -13.66 12.46 14.62
CA GLN A 172 -13.41 12.69 16.05
C GLN A 172 -11.91 12.66 16.40
N ALA A 173 -11.13 11.77 15.79
CA ALA A 173 -9.69 11.72 16.00
C ALA A 173 -9.00 13.00 15.52
N VAL A 174 -9.35 13.49 14.33
CA VAL A 174 -8.82 14.75 13.78
C VAL A 174 -9.22 15.95 14.62
N GLU A 175 -10.47 16.00 15.10
CA GLU A 175 -10.92 17.04 16.02
C GLU A 175 -10.15 17.01 17.35
N THR A 176 -9.90 15.81 17.88
CA THR A 176 -9.12 15.63 19.12
C THR A 176 -7.67 16.07 18.93
N GLU A 177 -7.04 15.73 17.80
CA GLU A 177 -5.71 16.21 17.44
C GLU A 177 -5.67 17.74 17.39
N ARG A 178 -6.67 18.37 16.74
CA ARG A 178 -6.79 19.83 16.65
C ARG A 178 -6.86 20.48 18.03
N VAL A 179 -7.74 19.99 18.90
CA VAL A 179 -7.89 20.50 20.28
C VAL A 179 -6.61 20.28 21.08
N SER A 180 -5.94 19.14 20.92
CA SER A 180 -4.69 18.84 21.62
C SER A 180 -3.55 19.79 21.20
N LEU A 181 -3.46 20.13 19.91
CA LEU A 181 -2.48 21.08 19.41
C LEU A 181 -2.73 22.49 19.94
N GLU A 182 -3.99 22.93 19.97
CA GLU A 182 -4.38 24.22 20.56
C GLU A 182 -4.02 24.28 22.06
N ALA A 183 -4.33 23.22 22.81
CA ALA A 183 -3.97 23.12 24.23
C ALA A 183 -2.46 23.18 24.47
N LEU A 184 -1.66 22.48 23.66
CA LEU A 184 -0.20 22.51 23.76
C LEU A 184 0.40 23.89 23.42
N GLN A 185 -0.18 24.59 22.43
CA GLN A 185 0.23 25.95 22.11
C GLN A 185 -0.09 26.92 23.26
N GLU A 186 -1.26 26.77 23.88
CA GLU A 186 -1.65 27.61 25.01
C GLU A 186 -0.77 27.36 26.24
N LEU A 187 -0.47 26.10 26.57
CA LEU A 187 0.47 25.76 27.65
C LEU A 187 1.87 26.36 27.41
N ARG A 188 2.34 26.43 26.16
CA ARG A 188 3.61 27.10 25.83
C ARG A 188 3.53 28.60 26.08
N ARG A 189 2.46 29.28 25.65
CA ARG A 189 2.26 30.72 25.91
C ARG A 189 2.19 31.02 27.41
N GLN A 190 1.49 30.19 28.17
CA GLN A 190 1.41 30.30 29.62
C GLN A 190 2.79 30.13 30.26
N ARG A 191 3.57 29.14 29.83
CA ARG A 191 4.96 28.95 30.29
C ARG A 191 5.83 30.17 29.99
N GLU A 192 5.76 30.73 28.79
CA GLU A 192 6.50 31.95 28.43
C GLU A 192 6.11 33.14 29.30
N THR A 193 4.81 33.29 29.58
CA THR A 193 4.30 34.35 30.47
C THR A 193 4.85 34.18 31.89
N ILE A 194 4.81 32.96 32.43
CA ILE A 194 5.36 32.65 33.76
C ILE A 194 6.85 32.95 33.82
N LEU A 195 7.62 32.58 32.78
CA LEU A 195 9.05 32.87 32.73
C LEU A 195 9.32 34.38 32.73
N ARG A 196 8.59 35.15 31.92
CA ARG A 196 8.71 36.62 31.91
C ARG A 196 8.33 37.24 33.25
N MET A 197 7.27 36.75 33.90
CA MET A 197 6.86 37.22 35.23
C MET A 197 7.91 36.90 36.30
N LYS A 198 8.51 35.70 36.23
CA LYS A 198 9.60 35.29 37.11
C LYS A 198 10.81 36.21 36.95
N ASP A 199 11.23 36.46 35.71
CA ASP A 199 12.37 37.34 35.41
C ASP A 199 12.08 38.77 35.88
N SER A 200 10.88 39.30 35.58
CA SER A 200 10.44 40.63 36.05
C SER A 200 10.41 40.74 37.58
N THR A 201 10.02 39.68 38.28
CA THR A 201 9.98 39.63 39.75
C THR A 201 11.39 39.56 40.35
N SER A 202 12.30 38.83 39.70
CA SER A 202 13.72 38.79 40.04
C SER A 202 14.35 40.19 39.90
N ASP A 203 14.09 40.87 38.79
CA ASP A 203 14.60 42.23 38.52
C ASP A 203 14.04 43.24 39.53
N LEU A 204 12.74 43.17 39.82
CA LEU A 204 12.11 44.00 40.86
C LEU A 204 12.76 43.77 42.24
N GLY A 205 13.07 42.52 42.58
CA GLY A 205 13.78 42.17 43.81
C GLY A 205 15.19 42.76 43.88
N GLN A 206 15.92 42.78 42.77
CA GLN A 206 17.23 43.43 42.69
C GLN A 206 17.11 44.94 42.89
N ASN A 207 16.21 45.60 42.15
CA ASN A 207 15.95 47.04 42.27
C ASN A 207 15.51 47.43 43.69
N LEU A 208 14.67 46.62 44.35
CA LEU A 208 14.25 46.85 45.73
C LEU A 208 15.43 46.76 46.70
N ASN A 209 16.31 45.76 46.54
CA ASN A 209 17.51 45.60 47.36
C ASN A 209 18.48 46.78 47.17
N GLU A 210 18.64 47.27 45.94
CA GLU A 210 19.45 48.46 45.65
C GLU A 210 18.85 49.72 46.28
N ALA A 211 17.54 49.93 46.15
CA ALA A 211 16.85 51.04 46.79
C ALA A 211 16.98 50.99 48.32
N GLN A 212 16.83 49.81 48.93
CA GLN A 212 17.06 49.62 50.37
C GLN A 212 18.50 49.95 50.78
N ARG A 213 19.51 49.58 49.98
CA ARG A 213 20.90 49.96 50.25
C ARG A 213 21.10 51.47 50.15
N ALA A 214 20.57 52.11 49.11
CA ALA A 214 20.67 53.55 48.93
C ALA A 214 20.03 54.33 50.08
N VAL A 215 18.85 53.91 50.54
CA VAL A 215 18.18 54.50 51.72
C VAL A 215 19.04 54.33 52.98
N LYS A 216 19.58 53.13 53.22
CA LYS A 216 20.50 52.90 54.35
C LYS A 216 21.76 53.76 54.31
N GLU A 217 22.31 54.04 53.13
CA GLU A 217 23.46 54.95 52.99
C GLU A 217 23.05 56.40 53.29
N LEU A 218 21.86 56.86 52.86
CA LEU A 218 21.34 58.18 53.19
C LEU A 218 21.02 58.35 54.68
N GLU A 219 20.59 57.28 55.34
CA GLU A 219 20.34 57.25 56.79
C GLU A 219 21.63 57.29 57.62
N LYS A 220 22.81 57.06 57.03
CA LYS A 220 24.08 57.26 57.74
C LYS A 220 24.28 58.76 57.97
N PRO A 221 24.40 59.22 59.23
CA PRO A 221 24.64 60.63 59.50
C PRO A 221 25.98 61.04 58.87
N ALA A 222 26.00 62.21 58.23
CA ALA A 222 27.21 62.84 57.72
C ALA A 222 28.11 63.26 58.90
N CYS A 223 28.82 62.29 59.49
CA CYS A 223 29.85 62.52 60.47
C CYS A 223 31.21 62.26 59.81
N ALA A 224 31.77 63.31 59.24
CA ALA A 224 33.20 63.65 59.24
C ALA A 224 33.55 64.57 58.05
N VAL A 225 33.13 65.82 58.12
CA VAL A 225 33.98 66.92 57.65
C VAL A 225 34.07 67.90 58.83
N MET A 226 35.14 67.75 59.60
CA MET A 226 35.73 68.83 60.39
C MET A 226 36.63 69.64 59.47
#